data_AF-A0A315QRQ0-F1
#
_entry.id   AF-A0A315QRQ0-F1
#
_cell.length_a   1.000
_cell.length_b   1.000
_cell.length_c   1.000
_cell.angle_alpha   90.00
_cell.angle_beta   90.00
_cell.angle_gamma   90.00
#
_symmetry.space_group_name_H-M   'P 1'
#
loop_
_entity.id
_entity.type
_entity.pdbx_description
1 polymer ?
#
loop_
_entity_poly.entity_id
_entity_poly.type
_entity_poly.pdbx_seq_one_letter_code
_entity_poly.pdbx_strand_id
1 'polypeptide(L)'
;FCEQINVDLNIIETKIANYINEAETENPCSKCAHFRKGAIINYLQQNNYNKLAFGHHLDDAVETFLMSIFYSGQLKALQPERFLSKSGVKIIRPLIYLREDIISAEINKRKIEIKKSACPYDGNSARSQIREDFAHYFNDQQLFANLISAMRDSDNRELWPEKEDFQLLRTKMKKYWR
;
A
#
# COMPACT_ATOMS: atom_id res chain seq x y z
N PHE A 1 22.42 14.94 0.97
CA PHE A 1 21.71 14.47 -0.24
C PHE A 1 20.97 15.60 -0.96
N CYS A 2 19.90 16.20 -0.42
CA CYS A 2 19.11 17.22 -1.14
C CYS A 2 19.96 18.40 -1.67
N GLU A 3 20.89 18.93 -0.86
CA GLU A 3 21.85 19.95 -1.28
C GLU A 3 22.72 19.51 -2.47
N GLN A 4 23.16 18.24 -2.50
CA GLN A 4 24.03 17.72 -3.57
C GLN A 4 23.33 17.66 -4.93
N ILE A 5 22.00 17.54 -4.92
CA ILE A 5 21.17 17.50 -6.14
C ILE A 5 20.42 18.81 -6.39
N ASN A 6 20.75 19.87 -5.64
CA ASN A 6 20.12 21.19 -5.74
C ASN A 6 18.58 21.14 -5.59
N VAL A 7 18.12 20.47 -4.54
CA VAL A 7 16.71 20.37 -4.15
C VAL A 7 16.52 20.92 -2.74
N ASP A 8 15.51 21.79 -2.56
CA ASP A 8 15.17 22.37 -1.27
C ASP A 8 14.67 21.31 -0.28
N LEU A 9 15.21 21.35 0.94
CA LEU A 9 14.77 20.51 2.05
C LEU A 9 14.01 21.34 3.08
N ASN A 10 12.72 21.03 3.26
CA ASN A 10 11.89 21.63 4.29
C ASN A 10 11.58 20.58 5.38
N ILE A 11 11.92 20.89 6.63
CA ILE A 11 11.66 20.02 7.78
C ILE A 11 10.49 20.60 8.58
N ILE A 12 9.46 19.79 8.78
CA ILE A 12 8.25 20.15 9.53
C ILE A 12 8.24 19.32 10.81
N GLU A 13 8.47 19.99 11.95
CA GLU A 13 8.41 19.32 13.25
C GLU A 13 6.96 19.04 13.65
N THR A 14 6.71 17.86 14.23
CA THR A 14 5.38 17.45 14.69
C THR A 14 5.48 16.71 16.02
N LYS A 15 4.37 16.68 16.78
CA LYS A 15 4.27 15.93 18.04
C LYS A 15 3.67 14.52 17.86
N ILE A 16 3.69 13.99 16.64
CA ILE A 16 3.01 12.73 16.29
C ILE A 16 3.59 11.56 17.09
N ALA A 17 4.91 11.46 17.23
CA ALA A 17 5.54 10.37 17.96
C ALA A 17 5.09 10.33 19.43
N ASN A 18 5.07 11.48 20.11
CA ASN A 18 4.62 11.57 21.50
C ASN A 18 3.18 11.11 21.65
N TYR A 19 2.29 11.61 20.78
CA TYR A 19 0.87 11.22 20.80
C TYR A 19 0.66 9.71 20.59
N ILE A 20 1.39 9.10 19.65
CA ILE A 20 1.28 7.66 19.37
C ILE A 20 1.76 6.84 20.57
N ASN A 21 2.85 7.25 21.23
CA ASN A 21 3.40 6.54 22.39
C ASN A 21 2.52 6.67 23.63
N GLU A 22 1.89 7.83 23.84
CA GLU A 22 1.02 8.09 25.00
C GLU A 22 -0.36 7.43 24.87
N ALA A 23 -0.89 7.29 23.66
CA ALA A 23 -2.28 6.90 23.44
C ALA A 23 -2.54 5.36 23.45
N GLU A 24 -1.55 4.52 23.80
CA GLU A 24 -1.61 3.04 23.82
C GLU A 24 -2.52 2.44 22.73
N THR A 25 -2.26 2.78 21.48
CA THR A 25 -3.19 2.47 20.39
C THR A 25 -2.93 1.07 19.83
N GLU A 26 -3.99 0.29 19.56
CA GLU A 26 -3.88 -1.04 18.93
C GLU A 26 -3.20 -1.03 17.55
N ASN A 27 -3.13 0.12 16.87
CA ASN A 27 -2.56 0.25 15.52
C ASN A 27 -1.71 1.54 15.36
N PRO A 28 -0.54 1.62 16.03
CA PRO A 28 0.25 2.85 16.11
C PRO A 28 0.76 3.28 14.73
N CYS A 29 1.18 2.34 13.88
CA CYS A 29 1.69 2.61 12.54
C CYS A 29 0.61 3.21 11.61
N SER A 30 -0.63 2.72 11.69
CA SER A 30 -1.74 3.23 10.87
C SER A 30 -2.11 4.67 11.26
N LYS A 31 -2.23 4.94 12.57
CA LYS A 31 -2.48 6.29 13.09
C LYS A 31 -1.32 7.25 12.77
N CYS A 32 -0.08 6.82 12.96
CA CYS A 32 1.11 7.61 12.62
C CYS A 32 1.12 7.98 11.12
N ALA A 33 0.85 7.02 10.22
CA ALA A 33 0.75 7.29 8.79
C ALA A 33 -0.38 8.28 8.46
N HIS A 34 -1.53 8.17 9.13
CA HIS A 34 -2.64 9.10 8.97
C HIS A 34 -2.25 10.53 9.37
N PHE A 35 -1.67 10.72 10.56
CA PHE A 35 -1.28 12.06 11.02
C PHE A 35 -0.13 12.65 10.20
N ARG A 36 0.88 11.85 9.80
CA ARG A 36 1.97 12.33 8.93
C ARG A 36 1.43 12.86 7.62
N LYS A 37 0.50 12.12 7.00
CA LYS A 37 -0.17 12.56 5.78
C LYS A 37 -0.96 13.86 6.00
N GLY A 38 -1.66 13.99 7.13
CA GLY A 38 -2.36 15.22 7.50
C GLY A 38 -1.44 16.43 7.62
N ALA A 39 -0.31 16.28 8.32
CA ALA A 39 0.69 17.34 8.47
C ALA A 39 1.30 17.77 7.12
N ILE A 40 1.65 16.80 6.26
CA ILE A 40 2.17 17.08 4.92
C ILE A 40 1.13 17.83 4.08
N ILE A 41 -0.12 17.38 4.07
CA ILE A 41 -1.18 18.04 3.29
C ILE A 41 -1.40 19.48 3.77
N ASN A 42 -1.43 19.72 5.08
CA ASN A 42 -1.57 21.07 5.63
C ASN A 42 -0.45 22.00 5.15
N TYR A 43 0.80 21.53 5.22
CA TYR A 43 1.95 22.28 4.70
C TYR A 43 1.82 22.57 3.20
N LEU A 44 1.39 21.59 2.40
CA LEU A 44 1.19 21.79 0.96
C LEU A 44 0.15 22.88 0.67
N GLN A 45 -0.96 22.90 1.42
CA GLN A 45 -2.00 23.91 1.27
C GLN A 45 -1.50 25.31 1.65
N GLN A 46 -0.77 25.43 2.77
CA GLN A 46 -0.22 26.70 3.23
C GLN A 46 0.80 27.31 2.25
N ASN A 47 1.46 26.48 1.45
CA ASN A 47 2.51 26.88 0.51
C ASN A 47 2.07 26.79 -0.96
N ASN A 48 0.76 26.67 -1.23
CA ASN A 48 0.18 26.61 -2.58
C ASN A 48 0.72 25.47 -3.47
N TYR A 49 1.13 24.35 -2.87
CA TYR A 49 1.51 23.15 -3.61
C TYR A 49 0.29 22.29 -3.93
N ASN A 50 0.21 21.79 -5.16
CA ASN A 50 -0.93 21.01 -5.65
C ASN A 50 -0.62 19.52 -5.89
N LYS A 51 0.62 19.07 -5.70
CA LYS A 51 1.04 17.68 -5.89
C LYS A 51 1.91 17.18 -4.74
N LEU A 52 1.73 15.91 -4.40
CA LEU A 52 2.56 15.18 -3.45
C LEU A 52 3.05 13.89 -4.08
N ALA A 53 4.36 13.76 -4.27
CA ALA A 53 4.98 12.52 -4.76
C ALA A 53 5.38 11.62 -3.59
N PHE A 54 4.90 10.37 -3.59
CA PHE A 54 5.41 9.33 -2.70
C PHE A 54 6.27 8.35 -3.48
N GLY A 55 7.36 7.88 -2.86
CA GLY A 55 8.26 6.86 -3.40
C GLY A 55 7.72 5.42 -3.34
N HIS A 56 6.40 5.23 -3.37
CA HIS A 56 5.82 3.88 -3.35
C HIS A 56 6.13 3.15 -4.66
N HIS A 57 6.51 1.89 -4.54
CA HIS A 57 6.85 1.01 -5.66
C HIS A 57 5.85 -0.13 -5.85
N LEU A 58 6.07 -1.01 -6.83
CA LEU A 58 5.12 -2.05 -7.20
C LEU A 58 4.89 -3.05 -6.07
N ASP A 59 5.96 -3.44 -5.36
CA ASP A 59 5.87 -4.31 -4.19
C ASP A 59 5.00 -3.67 -3.08
N ASP A 60 5.11 -2.36 -2.78
CA ASP A 60 4.20 -1.67 -1.84
C ASP A 60 2.73 -1.77 -2.27
N ALA A 61 2.47 -1.73 -3.58
CA ALA A 61 1.11 -1.81 -4.12
C ALA A 61 0.51 -3.20 -3.91
N VAL A 62 1.31 -4.25 -4.11
CA VAL A 62 0.95 -5.65 -3.84
C VAL A 62 0.76 -5.88 -2.34
N GLU A 63 1.69 -5.42 -1.50
CA GLU A 63 1.56 -5.49 -0.04
C GLU A 63 0.26 -4.82 0.43
N THR A 64 -0.04 -3.62 -0.08
CA THR A 64 -1.27 -2.90 0.27
C THR A 64 -2.52 -3.65 -0.20
N PHE A 65 -2.46 -4.31 -1.36
CA PHE A 65 -3.56 -5.14 -1.87
C PHE A 65 -3.82 -6.36 -0.98
N LEU A 66 -2.78 -7.11 -0.62
CA LEU A 66 -2.88 -8.24 0.30
C LEU A 66 -3.37 -7.80 1.68
N MET A 67 -2.82 -6.72 2.23
CA MET A 67 -3.32 -6.13 3.49
C MET A 67 -4.81 -5.79 3.39
N SER A 68 -5.26 -5.24 2.25
CA SER A 68 -6.67 -4.89 2.07
C SER A 68 -7.56 -6.13 2.09
N ILE A 69 -7.12 -7.25 1.49
CA ILE A 69 -7.83 -8.52 1.53
C ILE A 69 -7.85 -9.09 2.96
N PHE A 70 -6.69 -9.30 3.57
CA PHE A 70 -6.56 -10.08 4.80
C PHE A 70 -6.97 -9.32 6.06
N TYR A 71 -6.76 -8.01 6.11
CA TYR A 71 -7.06 -7.21 7.30
C TYR A 71 -8.31 -6.34 7.17
N SER A 72 -8.83 -6.14 5.95
CA SER A 72 -10.03 -5.32 5.75
C SER A 72 -11.13 -5.94 4.87
N GLY A 73 -10.90 -7.12 4.27
CA GLY A 73 -11.88 -7.77 3.40
C GLY A 73 -12.21 -6.98 2.13
N GLN A 74 -11.27 -6.16 1.64
CA GLN A 74 -11.49 -5.24 0.52
C GLN A 74 -10.57 -5.53 -0.65
N LEU A 75 -11.12 -5.44 -1.86
CA LEU A 75 -10.35 -5.44 -3.10
C LEU A 75 -9.90 -4.01 -3.43
N LYS A 76 -8.89 -3.53 -2.70
CA LYS A 76 -8.31 -2.19 -2.89
C LYS A 76 -6.80 -2.28 -3.06
N ALA A 77 -6.29 -1.58 -4.06
CA ALA A 77 -4.86 -1.44 -4.32
C ALA A 77 -4.43 0.03 -4.25
N LEU A 78 -3.11 0.27 -4.18
CA LEU A 78 -2.57 1.62 -4.37
C LEU A 78 -2.79 2.06 -5.82
N GLN A 79 -3.42 3.22 -6.01
CA GLN A 79 -3.56 3.84 -7.31
C GLN A 79 -2.30 4.66 -7.66
N PRO A 80 -1.86 4.71 -8.93
CA PRO A 80 -0.75 5.57 -9.35
C PRO A 80 -0.98 7.05 -9.02
N GLU A 81 -2.24 7.49 -9.13
CA GLU A 81 -2.69 8.83 -8.81
C GLU A 81 -3.91 8.78 -7.89
N ARG A 82 -4.01 9.71 -6.94
CA ARG A 82 -5.23 9.93 -6.16
C ARG A 82 -5.44 11.42 -5.89
N PHE A 83 -6.56 11.97 -6.34
CA PHE A 83 -6.96 13.34 -6.03
C PHE A 83 -7.63 13.44 -4.66
N LEU A 84 -7.20 14.39 -3.83
CA LEU A 84 -7.79 14.69 -2.53
C LEU A 84 -8.67 15.95 -2.66
N SER A 85 -9.94 15.76 -3.00
CA SER A 85 -10.87 16.86 -3.28
C SER A 85 -10.95 17.91 -2.17
N LYS A 86 -10.93 17.49 -0.89
CA LYS A 86 -10.99 18.40 0.26
C LYS A 86 -9.79 19.35 0.36
N SER A 87 -8.60 18.93 -0.08
CA SER A 87 -7.39 19.75 0.01
C SER A 87 -6.93 20.32 -1.32
N GLY A 88 -7.49 19.87 -2.45
CA GLY A 88 -7.02 20.21 -3.79
C GLY A 88 -5.68 19.56 -4.16
N VAL A 89 -5.14 18.67 -3.31
CA VAL A 89 -3.82 18.04 -3.52
C VAL A 89 -3.96 16.74 -4.31
N LYS A 90 -3.12 16.56 -5.32
CA LYS A 90 -2.98 15.32 -6.08
C LYS A 90 -1.81 14.49 -5.57
N ILE A 91 -2.07 13.29 -5.07
CA ILE A 91 -1.01 12.32 -4.75
C ILE A 91 -0.60 11.59 -6.02
N ILE A 92 0.71 11.54 -6.29
CA ILE A 92 1.30 10.75 -7.37
C ILE A 92 2.32 9.75 -6.80
N ARG A 93 2.46 8.59 -7.46
CA ARG A 93 3.41 7.54 -7.10
C ARG A 93 4.26 7.19 -8.32
N PRO A 94 5.32 7.95 -8.62
CA PRO A 94 6.07 7.79 -9.87
C PRO A 94 6.73 6.42 -10.04
N LEU A 95 7.04 5.75 -8.93
CA LEU A 95 7.77 4.47 -8.91
C LEU A 95 6.85 3.25 -8.85
N ILE A 96 5.52 3.42 -8.90
CA ILE A 96 4.53 2.36 -8.61
C ILE A 96 4.60 1.16 -9.56
N TYR A 97 5.28 1.28 -10.70
CA TYR A 97 5.48 0.21 -11.67
C TYR A 97 6.86 -0.46 -11.58
N LEU A 98 7.74 0.04 -10.72
CA LEU A 98 9.08 -0.50 -10.53
C LEU A 98 9.07 -1.50 -9.38
N ARG A 99 9.81 -2.61 -9.55
CA ARG A 99 10.09 -3.55 -8.46
C ARG A 99 11.17 -3.00 -7.53
N GLU A 100 11.16 -3.44 -6.28
CA GLU A 100 12.13 -3.01 -5.28
C GLU A 100 13.58 -3.40 -5.64
N ASP A 101 13.78 -4.54 -6.30
CA ASP A 101 15.10 -5.00 -6.74
C ASP A 101 15.74 -4.06 -7.77
N ILE A 102 14.95 -3.53 -8.71
CA ILE A 102 15.37 -2.53 -9.70
C ILE A 102 15.77 -1.23 -9.00
N ILE A 103 14.98 -0.78 -8.03
CA ILE A 103 15.28 0.44 -7.25
C ILE A 103 16.57 0.23 -6.45
N SER A 104 16.70 -0.91 -5.78
CA SER A 104 17.87 -1.27 -4.98
C SER A 104 19.13 -1.37 -5.83
N ALA A 105 19.05 -1.96 -7.02
CA ALA A 105 20.16 -2.02 -7.96
C ALA A 105 20.63 -0.61 -8.39
N GLU A 106 19.68 0.31 -8.64
CA GLU A 106 20.02 1.67 -9.03
C GLU A 106 20.61 2.49 -7.88
N ILE A 107 20.12 2.31 -6.65
CA ILE A 107 20.71 2.90 -5.43
C ILE A 107 22.17 2.45 -5.29
N ASN A 108 22.44 1.14 -5.42
CA ASN A 108 23.79 0.58 -5.33
C ASN A 108 24.71 1.12 -6.43
N LYS A 109 24.22 1.15 -7.68
CA LYS A 109 24.96 1.68 -8.83
C LYS A 109 25.34 3.15 -8.65
N ARG A 110 24.42 3.96 -8.12
CA ARG A 110 24.63 5.39 -7.86
C ARG A 110 25.31 5.67 -6.52
N LYS A 111 25.53 4.64 -5.69
CA LYS A 111 26.09 4.75 -4.33
C LYS A 111 25.30 5.75 -3.48
N ILE A 112 23.97 5.72 -3.57
CA ILE A 112 23.10 6.58 -2.77
C ILE A 112 23.08 6.03 -1.34
N GLU A 113 23.41 6.88 -0.37
CA GLU A 113 23.36 6.53 1.04
C GLU A 113 21.90 6.55 1.55
N ILE A 114 21.43 5.41 2.07
CA ILE A 114 20.10 5.30 2.67
C ILE A 114 20.19 5.54 4.18
N LYS A 115 19.40 6.50 4.67
CA LYS A 115 19.22 6.70 6.11
C LYS A 115 18.13 5.75 6.63
N LYS A 116 18.48 4.86 7.56
CA LYS A 116 17.52 3.98 8.23
C LYS A 116 16.51 4.78 9.05
N SER A 117 15.30 4.24 9.17
CA SER A 117 14.25 4.81 10.01
C SER A 117 14.69 4.78 11.48
N ALA A 118 14.39 5.85 12.21
CA ALA A 118 14.56 5.91 13.67
C ALA A 118 13.28 5.47 14.43
N CYS A 119 12.28 4.96 13.72
CA CYS A 119 10.99 4.58 14.32
C CYS A 119 11.13 3.29 15.15
N PRO A 120 10.69 3.27 16.43
CA PRO A 120 10.75 2.07 17.26
C PRO A 120 9.82 0.94 16.80
N TYR A 121 8.81 1.27 15.98
CA TYR A 121 7.88 0.30 15.39
C TYR A 121 8.32 -0.17 13.99
N ASP A 122 9.48 0.27 13.51
CA ASP A 122 9.99 -0.19 12.21
C ASP A 122 10.22 -1.70 12.23
N GLY A 123 9.86 -2.39 11.15
CA GLY A 123 9.90 -3.86 11.09
C GLY A 123 8.73 -4.58 11.78
N ASN A 124 8.03 -3.96 12.73
CA ASN A 124 6.91 -4.57 13.46
C ASN A 124 5.56 -3.99 13.03
N SER A 125 5.20 -4.19 11.77
CA SER A 125 3.96 -3.65 11.18
C SER A 125 3.19 -4.72 10.42
N ALA A 126 1.88 -4.52 10.22
CA ALA A 126 1.06 -5.40 9.37
C ALA A 126 1.62 -5.54 7.95
N ARG A 127 2.32 -4.52 7.45
CA ARG A 127 3.02 -4.58 6.16
C ARG A 127 4.22 -5.52 6.22
N SER A 128 5.02 -5.42 7.28
CA SER A 128 6.14 -6.34 7.51
C SER A 128 5.67 -7.79 7.62
N GLN A 129 4.55 -8.02 8.32
CA GLN A 129 3.95 -9.35 8.45
C GLN A 129 3.53 -9.91 7.08
N ILE A 130 2.83 -9.13 6.25
CA ILE A 130 2.49 -9.56 4.88
C ILE A 130 3.73 -9.89 4.07
N ARG A 131 4.80 -9.09 4.21
CA ARG A 131 6.03 -9.33 3.48
C ARG A 131 6.69 -10.65 3.89
N GLU A 132 6.65 -10.99 5.18
CA GLU A 132 7.13 -12.25 5.71
C GLU A 132 6.25 -13.43 5.26
N ASP A 133 4.94 -13.34 5.50
CA ASP A 133 3.96 -14.40 5.20
C ASP A 133 3.93 -14.75 3.69
N PHE A 134 4.13 -13.76 2.83
CA PHE A 134 4.04 -13.91 1.38
C PHE A 134 5.40 -13.86 0.68
N ALA A 135 6.53 -13.94 1.39
CA ALA A 135 7.87 -13.79 0.82
C ALA A 135 8.09 -14.64 -0.45
N HIS A 136 7.59 -15.88 -0.48
CA HIS A 136 7.66 -16.74 -1.66
C HIS A 136 6.93 -16.15 -2.88
N TYR A 137 5.74 -15.58 -2.70
CA TYR A 137 4.92 -14.99 -3.76
C TYR A 137 5.53 -13.71 -4.34
N PHE A 138 6.39 -13.03 -3.59
CA PHE A 138 7.13 -11.85 -4.09
C PHE A 138 8.32 -12.24 -4.97
N ASN A 139 8.93 -13.40 -4.72
CA ASN A 139 10.10 -13.88 -5.44
C ASN A 139 9.75 -14.71 -6.68
N ASP A 140 8.63 -15.42 -6.65
CA ASP A 140 8.13 -16.17 -7.81
C ASP A 140 7.49 -15.22 -8.84
N GLN A 141 8.03 -15.22 -10.07
CA GLN A 141 7.59 -14.31 -11.12
C GLN A 141 6.13 -14.53 -11.54
N GLN A 142 5.68 -15.78 -11.59
CA GLN A 142 4.33 -16.11 -12.02
C GLN A 142 3.31 -15.72 -10.95
N LEU A 143 3.60 -16.04 -9.68
CA LEU A 143 2.73 -15.69 -8.55
C LEU A 143 2.62 -14.17 -8.40
N PHE A 144 3.75 -13.45 -8.50
CA PHE A 144 3.73 -11.99 -8.44
C PHE A 144 2.95 -11.37 -9.60
N ALA A 145 3.12 -11.89 -10.82
CA ALA A 145 2.36 -11.44 -11.98
C ALA A 145 0.84 -11.64 -11.81
N ASN A 146 0.43 -12.76 -11.21
CA ASN A 146 -0.97 -13.03 -10.91
C ASN A 146 -1.55 -12.02 -9.90
N LEU A 147 -0.78 -11.66 -8.87
CA LEU A 147 -1.18 -10.64 -7.89
C LEU A 147 -1.38 -9.28 -8.56
N ILE A 148 -0.44 -8.87 -9.43
CA ILE A 148 -0.58 -7.62 -10.20
C ILE A 148 -1.84 -7.66 -11.08
N SER A 149 -2.08 -8.79 -11.75
CA SER A 149 -3.25 -8.94 -12.63
C SER A 149 -4.55 -8.79 -11.83
N ALA A 150 -4.62 -9.37 -10.63
CA ALA A 150 -5.79 -9.28 -9.75
C ALA A 150 -6.05 -7.84 -9.24
N MET A 151 -5.04 -6.98 -9.21
CA MET A 151 -5.19 -5.56 -8.82
C MET A 151 -5.79 -4.69 -9.92
N ARG A 152 -5.80 -5.16 -11.18
CA ARG A 152 -6.24 -4.36 -12.33
C ARG A 152 -7.75 -4.41 -12.51
N ASP A 153 -8.30 -3.29 -12.95
CA ASP A 153 -9.64 -3.28 -13.54
C ASP A 153 -9.57 -4.03 -14.88
N SER A 154 -10.27 -5.16 -14.99
CA SER A 154 -10.28 -6.00 -16.19
C SER A 154 -11.69 -6.49 -16.47
N ASP A 155 -11.96 -6.74 -17.75
CA ASP A 155 -13.28 -7.14 -18.26
C ASP A 155 -13.70 -8.58 -17.85
N ASN A 156 -12.82 -9.34 -17.17
CA ASN A 156 -13.04 -10.71 -16.71
C ASN A 156 -13.20 -10.83 -15.18
N ARG A 157 -14.03 -10.00 -14.53
CA ARG A 157 -14.27 -10.09 -13.07
C ARG A 157 -15.56 -10.86 -12.74
N GLU A 158 -15.45 -12.04 -12.13
CA GLU A 158 -16.60 -12.74 -11.50
C GLU A 158 -16.32 -13.04 -10.01
N LEU A 159 -16.93 -12.28 -9.11
CA LEU A 159 -16.68 -12.26 -7.65
C LEU A 159 -17.64 -13.17 -6.84
N TRP A 160 -17.87 -14.38 -7.36
CA TRP A 160 -18.69 -15.50 -6.86
C TRP A 160 -20.17 -15.53 -7.31
N PRO A 161 -20.74 -16.71 -7.68
CA PRO A 161 -21.98 -16.82 -8.46
C PRO A 161 -23.29 -16.63 -7.67
N GLU A 162 -24.42 -16.55 -8.40
CA GLU A 162 -25.75 -16.81 -7.82
C GLU A 162 -25.97 -18.29 -7.50
N LYS A 163 -26.66 -18.57 -6.38
CA LYS A 163 -26.84 -19.92 -5.80
C LYS A 163 -28.21 -20.51 -6.21
N GLU A 164 -28.22 -21.75 -6.71
CA GLU A 164 -29.42 -22.51 -7.17
C GLU A 164 -30.45 -22.87 -6.07
N ASP A 165 -31.72 -23.10 -6.46
CA ASP A 165 -32.84 -23.48 -5.55
C ASP A 165 -32.64 -24.87 -4.90
N PHE A 166 -32.71 -24.88 -3.57
CA PHE A 166 -32.61 -26.05 -2.71
C PHE A 166 -33.61 -27.18 -3.02
N GLN A 167 -34.82 -26.85 -3.49
CA GLN A 167 -35.83 -27.86 -3.84
C GLN A 167 -35.45 -28.65 -5.10
N LEU A 168 -34.82 -27.99 -6.08
CA LEU A 168 -34.30 -28.62 -7.29
C LEU A 168 -33.13 -29.56 -6.96
N LEU A 169 -32.20 -29.11 -6.12
CA LEU A 169 -31.04 -29.90 -5.69
C LEU A 169 -31.46 -31.17 -4.93
N ARG A 170 -32.40 -31.05 -3.99
CA ARG A 170 -32.90 -32.19 -3.19
C ARG A 170 -33.65 -33.22 -4.05
N THR A 171 -34.42 -32.78 -5.03
CA THR A 171 -35.18 -33.65 -5.93
C THR A 171 -34.26 -34.39 -6.90
N LYS A 172 -33.25 -33.72 -7.46
CA LYS A 172 -32.23 -34.35 -8.31
C LYS A 172 -31.43 -35.40 -7.53
N MET A 173 -30.98 -35.08 -6.30
CA MET A 173 -30.24 -36.05 -5.48
C MET A 173 -31.08 -37.29 -5.17
N LYS A 174 -32.35 -37.17 -4.77
CA LYS A 174 -33.20 -38.36 -4.51
C LYS A 174 -33.42 -39.30 -5.71
N LYS A 175 -33.32 -38.78 -6.94
CA LYS A 175 -33.47 -39.58 -8.18
C LYS A 175 -32.19 -40.32 -8.58
N TYR A 176 -31.03 -39.80 -8.20
CA TYR A 176 -29.71 -40.38 -8.53
C TYR A 176 -29.26 -41.51 -7.60
N TRP A 177 -29.80 -41.57 -6.37
CA TRP A 177 -29.45 -42.59 -5.37
C TRP A 177 -30.51 -43.70 -5.24
N ARG A 178 -31.31 -43.92 -6.30
CA ARG A 178 -32.16 -45.11 -6.50
C ARG A 178 -31.57 -45.94 -7.63
#